data_AF-A0AA41AH11-F1
#
_entry.id   AF-A0AA41AH11-F1
#
_cell.length_a   1.000
_cell.length_b   1.000
_cell.length_c   1.000
_cell.angle_alpha   90.00
_cell.angle_beta   90.00
_cell.angle_gamma   90.00
#
_symmetry.space_group_name_H-M   'P 1'
#
loop_
_entity.id
_entity.type
_entity.pdbx_description
1 polymer ?
#
loop_
_entity_poly.entity_id
_entity_poly.type
_entity_poly.pdbx_seq_one_letter_code
_entity_poly.pdbx_strand_id
1 'polypeptide(L)'
;MSQVLDDLLSLLTLEEIEQGLYRGQSQDLGFGAVFGGQVMGQALSAAKETLPEGRIVHSLHSYFLRPGDATKPIVYDVEAIRDGKSFSTRRVSAIQYGKPIFYMTASFQGAEEGLSHQATMPDVPLPEELRSSLEFYKENAEQIPAAIRNQFISEMPIEIRPVTFHNPFKPEAMEPVKHIWFKANGEMPDDQRIHNYLLAYASDFEFLPTALQPHGVSFMQPNMQVATIDHAMWFHRPFRMDDWILYSVDSPSASSGRGLVRGQFFDRQGNLIASTMQEGVMRQR
;
A
#
# COMPACT_ATOMS: atom_id res chain seq x y z
N MET A 1 16.35 11.23 9.11
CA MET A 1 15.20 10.33 8.90
C MET A 1 14.41 10.24 10.20
N SER A 2 13.07 10.05 10.16
CA SER A 2 12.33 9.73 11.40
C SER A 2 12.59 8.29 11.82
N GLN A 3 12.59 8.00 13.12
CA GLN A 3 12.82 6.64 13.63
C GLN A 3 11.80 5.64 13.06
N VAL A 4 10.53 6.06 12.92
CA VAL A 4 9.47 5.19 12.39
C VAL A 4 9.69 4.83 10.92
N LEU A 5 10.28 5.73 10.12
CA LEU A 5 10.67 5.42 8.74
C LEU A 5 11.87 4.47 8.69
N ASP A 6 12.90 4.70 9.51
CA ASP A 6 14.03 3.79 9.64
C ASP A 6 13.58 2.36 10.03
N ASP A 7 12.63 2.27 10.97
CA ASP A 7 12.04 1.01 11.40
C ASP A 7 11.27 0.32 10.26
N LEU A 8 10.52 1.07 9.45
CA LEU A 8 9.82 0.52 8.29
C LEU A 8 10.81 0.05 7.20
N LEU A 9 11.84 0.83 6.89
CA LEU A 9 12.86 0.41 5.92
C LEU A 9 13.60 -0.86 6.38
N SER A 10 13.87 -0.95 7.68
CA SER A 10 14.43 -2.15 8.29
C SER A 10 13.47 -3.34 8.20
N LEU A 11 12.16 -3.12 8.42
CA LEU A 11 11.12 -4.15 8.29
C LEU A 11 10.98 -4.67 6.85
N LEU A 12 11.22 -3.82 5.85
CA LEU A 12 11.20 -4.19 4.42
C LEU A 12 12.50 -4.89 3.98
N THR A 13 13.56 -4.83 4.79
CA THR A 13 14.81 -5.56 4.56
C THR A 13 14.68 -6.95 5.15
N LEU A 14 14.65 -7.98 4.29
CA LEU A 14 14.39 -9.35 4.71
C LEU A 14 15.67 -10.09 5.06
N GLU A 15 15.55 -11.04 5.98
CA GLU A 15 16.59 -12.04 6.22
C GLU A 15 16.53 -13.10 5.12
N GLU A 16 17.66 -13.37 4.48
CA GLU A 16 17.81 -14.51 3.56
C GLU A 16 18.00 -15.80 4.35
N ILE A 17 17.12 -16.79 4.12
CA ILE A 17 17.25 -18.14 4.68
C ILE A 17 17.98 -19.04 3.67
N GLU A 18 17.62 -18.92 2.39
CA GLU A 18 18.23 -19.59 1.25
C GLU A 18 17.95 -18.76 -0.03
N GLN A 19 18.59 -19.10 -1.13
CA GLN A 19 18.29 -18.60 -2.47
C GLN A 19 16.79 -18.70 -2.77
N GLY A 20 16.15 -17.54 -2.92
CA GLY A 20 14.72 -17.46 -3.19
C GLY A 20 13.83 -17.66 -1.95
N LEU A 21 14.38 -17.83 -0.75
CA LEU A 21 13.64 -18.04 0.48
C LEU A 21 14.05 -17.02 1.56
N TYR A 22 13.10 -16.17 1.95
CA TYR A 22 13.34 -15.04 2.84
C TYR A 22 12.41 -15.05 4.05
N ARG A 23 12.80 -14.34 5.11
CA ARG A 23 12.01 -14.13 6.32
C ARG A 23 11.86 -12.65 6.64
N GLY A 24 10.62 -12.19 6.71
CA GLY A 24 10.26 -10.85 7.17
C GLY A 24 9.65 -10.88 8.57
N GLN A 25 9.95 -9.87 9.37
CA GLN A 25 9.22 -9.64 10.63
C GLN A 25 7.87 -8.99 10.33
N SER A 26 6.99 -8.98 11.33
CA SER A 26 5.68 -8.33 11.25
C SER A 26 5.58 -7.16 12.21
N GLN A 27 4.82 -6.16 11.82
CA GLN A 27 4.45 -5.03 12.65
C GLN A 27 2.92 -5.04 12.84
N ASP A 28 2.47 -4.97 14.08
CA ASP A 28 1.06 -4.73 14.39
C ASP A 28 0.79 -3.23 14.40
N LEU A 29 -0.03 -2.77 13.46
CA LEU A 29 -0.51 -1.39 13.42
C LEU A 29 -1.70 -1.14 14.38
N GLY A 30 -1.99 -2.08 15.27
CA GLY A 30 -3.05 -2.01 16.28
C GLY A 30 -4.33 -2.77 15.92
N PHE A 31 -4.29 -3.57 14.86
CA PHE A 31 -5.46 -4.29 14.33
C PHE A 31 -5.33 -5.81 14.44
N GLY A 32 -4.20 -6.32 14.96
CA GLY A 32 -3.92 -7.73 15.21
C GLY A 32 -3.61 -8.56 13.96
N ALA A 33 -4.09 -8.15 12.79
CA ALA A 33 -3.73 -8.72 11.50
C ALA A 33 -2.54 -7.98 10.87
N VAL A 34 -1.72 -8.70 10.10
CA VAL A 34 -0.66 -8.08 9.29
C VAL A 34 -1.30 -7.14 8.26
N PHE A 35 -0.76 -5.92 8.17
CA PHE A 35 -1.18 -4.93 7.17
C PHE A 35 -0.85 -5.39 5.75
N GLY A 36 -1.79 -5.26 4.80
CA GLY A 36 -1.62 -5.77 3.45
C GLY A 36 -0.44 -5.12 2.71
N GLY A 37 -0.25 -3.81 2.89
CA GLY A 37 0.91 -3.09 2.39
C GLY A 37 2.25 -3.64 2.89
N GLN A 38 2.33 -4.15 4.14
CA GLN A 38 3.55 -4.81 4.64
C GLN A 38 3.87 -6.06 3.83
N VAL A 39 2.87 -6.92 3.60
CA VAL A 39 3.05 -8.17 2.86
C VAL A 39 3.48 -7.88 1.43
N MET A 40 2.88 -6.88 0.77
CA MET A 40 3.26 -6.47 -0.59
C MET A 40 4.67 -5.89 -0.67
N GLY A 41 5.02 -4.96 0.22
CA GLY A 41 6.34 -4.35 0.25
C GLY A 41 7.44 -5.38 0.49
N GLN A 42 7.24 -6.27 1.47
CA GLN A 42 8.18 -7.36 1.75
C GLN A 42 8.24 -8.36 0.58
N ALA A 43 7.12 -8.72 -0.03
CA ALA A 43 7.13 -9.65 -1.17
C ALA A 43 7.90 -9.09 -2.38
N LEU A 44 7.80 -7.78 -2.67
CA LEU A 44 8.61 -7.16 -3.72
C LEU A 44 10.10 -7.09 -3.34
N SER A 45 10.39 -6.82 -2.07
CA SER A 45 11.75 -6.87 -1.52
C SER A 45 12.35 -8.28 -1.66
N ALA A 46 11.60 -9.35 -1.39
CA ALA A 46 12.03 -10.72 -1.62
C ALA A 46 12.27 -11.00 -3.12
N ALA A 47 11.33 -10.60 -3.98
CA ALA A 47 11.41 -10.88 -5.42
C ALA A 47 12.67 -10.28 -6.05
N LYS A 48 13.08 -9.07 -5.63
CA LYS A 48 14.19 -8.34 -6.24
C LYS A 48 15.55 -9.00 -6.06
N GLU A 49 15.74 -9.72 -4.96
CA GLU A 49 17.01 -10.40 -4.65
C GLU A 49 17.29 -11.55 -5.64
N THR A 50 16.26 -12.00 -6.36
CA THR A 50 16.36 -13.09 -7.32
C THR A 50 16.49 -12.63 -8.77
N LEU A 51 16.58 -11.32 -9.03
CA LEU A 51 16.54 -10.74 -10.38
C LEU A 51 17.94 -10.55 -10.98
N PRO A 52 18.07 -10.63 -12.31
CA PRO A 52 19.21 -10.07 -13.02
C PRO A 52 19.38 -8.55 -12.73
N GLU A 53 20.60 -8.06 -12.83
CA GLU A 53 20.90 -6.63 -12.65
C GLU A 53 20.11 -5.74 -13.62
N GLY A 54 19.74 -4.54 -13.14
CA GLY A 54 19.04 -3.53 -13.94
C GLY A 54 17.54 -3.79 -14.15
N ARG A 55 16.97 -4.86 -13.58
CA ARG A 55 15.53 -5.12 -13.60
C ARG A 55 14.79 -4.30 -12.54
N ILE A 56 13.81 -3.52 -12.97
CA ILE A 56 12.92 -2.73 -12.09
C ILE A 56 11.48 -3.24 -12.27
N VAL A 57 10.73 -3.28 -11.17
CA VAL A 57 9.33 -3.72 -11.20
C VAL A 57 8.51 -2.75 -12.05
N HIS A 58 7.66 -3.29 -12.91
CA HIS A 58 6.69 -2.49 -13.68
C HIS A 58 5.25 -2.93 -13.41
N SER A 59 5.03 -4.13 -12.85
CA SER A 59 3.71 -4.51 -12.37
C SER A 59 3.75 -5.62 -11.31
N LEU A 60 2.68 -5.69 -10.52
CA LEU A 60 2.38 -6.79 -9.64
C LEU A 60 0.87 -7.08 -9.63
N HIS A 61 0.53 -8.34 -9.38
CA HIS A 61 -0.82 -8.81 -9.11
C HIS A 61 -0.77 -9.74 -7.92
N SER A 62 -1.69 -9.57 -6.97
CA SER A 62 -1.65 -10.32 -5.72
C SER A 62 -3.01 -10.69 -5.19
N TYR A 63 -3.07 -11.76 -4.39
CA TYR A 63 -4.27 -12.22 -3.70
C TYR A 63 -3.96 -12.50 -2.23
N PHE A 64 -4.82 -11.97 -1.34
CA PHE A 64 -4.81 -12.21 0.09
C PHE A 64 -5.74 -13.38 0.40
N LEU A 65 -5.16 -14.48 0.88
CA LEU A 65 -5.89 -15.74 1.09
C LEU A 65 -6.34 -15.91 2.53
N ARG A 66 -5.55 -15.39 3.48
CA ARG A 66 -5.76 -15.55 4.93
C ARG A 66 -5.27 -14.32 5.67
N PRO A 67 -5.87 -13.96 6.81
CA PRO A 67 -5.31 -12.94 7.68
C PRO A 67 -3.94 -13.40 8.20
N GLY A 68 -2.93 -12.54 8.08
CA GLY A 68 -1.63 -12.77 8.71
C GLY A 68 -1.68 -12.48 10.21
N ASP A 69 -0.90 -13.21 10.99
CA ASP A 69 -0.68 -12.97 12.42
C ASP A 69 0.51 -12.02 12.60
N ALA A 70 0.23 -10.82 13.12
CA ALA A 70 1.22 -9.76 13.29
C ALA A 70 2.27 -10.07 14.39
N THR A 71 2.06 -11.12 15.20
CA THR A 71 3.01 -11.54 16.25
C THR A 71 4.05 -12.55 15.74
N LYS A 72 3.94 -12.98 14.47
CA LYS A 72 4.82 -13.98 13.87
C LYS A 72 5.53 -13.44 12.63
N PRO A 73 6.74 -13.92 12.33
CA PRO A 73 7.39 -13.64 11.06
C PRO A 73 6.62 -14.28 9.90
N ILE A 74 6.94 -13.83 8.69
CA ILE A 74 6.39 -14.32 7.42
C ILE A 74 7.55 -14.88 6.60
N VAL A 75 7.37 -16.08 6.06
CA VAL A 75 8.32 -16.67 5.10
C VAL A 75 7.88 -16.30 3.68
N TYR A 76 8.80 -15.80 2.87
CA TYR A 76 8.57 -15.45 1.48
C TYR A 76 9.36 -16.40 0.58
N ASP A 77 8.65 -17.25 -0.15
CA ASP A 77 9.20 -18.22 -1.10
C ASP A 77 9.02 -17.68 -2.52
N VAL A 78 10.13 -17.47 -3.23
CA VAL A 78 10.23 -16.78 -4.52
C VAL A 78 10.56 -17.78 -5.62
N GLU A 79 9.60 -17.98 -6.52
CA GLU A 79 9.74 -18.78 -7.73
C GLU A 79 10.19 -17.90 -8.91
N ALA A 80 11.31 -18.26 -9.53
CA ALA A 80 11.77 -17.68 -10.79
C ALA A 80 11.01 -18.31 -11.98
N ILE A 81 9.86 -17.72 -12.34
CA ILE A 81 9.02 -18.22 -13.44
C ILE A 81 9.75 -18.12 -14.79
N ARG A 82 10.38 -16.96 -15.06
CA ARG A 82 11.02 -16.69 -16.34
C ARG A 82 12.05 -15.58 -16.23
N ASP A 83 13.19 -15.77 -16.89
CA ASP A 83 14.11 -14.71 -17.28
C ASP A 83 14.25 -14.67 -18.81
N GLY A 84 13.66 -13.66 -19.41
CA GLY A 84 13.80 -13.36 -20.83
C GLY A 84 14.81 -12.24 -21.08
N LYS A 85 14.97 -11.88 -22.36
CA LYS A 85 15.86 -10.77 -22.77
C LYS A 85 15.42 -9.44 -22.15
N SER A 86 14.14 -9.10 -22.21
CA SER A 86 13.62 -7.80 -21.73
C SER A 86 12.82 -7.87 -20.44
N PHE A 87 12.29 -9.05 -20.07
CA PHE A 87 11.40 -9.20 -18.92
C PHE A 87 11.83 -10.35 -18.03
N SER A 88 11.65 -10.16 -16.72
CA SER A 88 11.78 -11.18 -15.69
C SER A 88 10.47 -11.28 -14.93
N THR A 89 10.02 -12.50 -14.62
CA THR A 89 8.78 -12.73 -13.88
C THR A 89 9.09 -13.56 -12.64
N ARG A 90 8.56 -13.12 -11.50
CA ARG A 90 8.68 -13.81 -10.20
C ARG A 90 7.31 -14.04 -9.61
N ARG A 91 7.12 -15.19 -8.97
CA ARG A 91 5.97 -15.44 -8.10
C ARG A 91 6.46 -15.58 -6.67
N VAL A 92 5.77 -14.93 -5.74
CA VAL A 92 6.10 -14.92 -4.32
C VAL A 92 4.94 -15.52 -3.54
N SER A 93 5.23 -16.48 -2.68
CA SER A 93 4.30 -17.05 -1.70
C SER A 93 4.67 -16.54 -0.32
N ALA A 94 3.78 -15.80 0.33
CA ALA A 94 3.95 -15.42 1.72
C ALA A 94 3.27 -16.47 2.62
N ILE A 95 4.01 -17.02 3.58
CA ILE A 95 3.64 -18.23 4.32
C ILE A 95 3.72 -17.94 5.83
N GLN A 96 2.66 -18.30 6.53
CA GLN A 96 2.63 -18.41 7.99
C GLN A 96 1.97 -19.73 8.40
N TYR A 97 2.45 -20.34 9.49
CA TYR A 97 1.91 -21.61 10.00
C TYR A 97 1.84 -22.73 8.94
N GLY A 98 2.81 -22.76 8.02
CA GLY A 98 2.87 -23.71 6.90
C GLY A 98 1.77 -23.55 5.86
N LYS A 99 1.06 -22.40 5.85
CA LYS A 99 -0.03 -22.12 4.91
C LYS A 99 0.24 -20.80 4.17
N PRO A 100 0.03 -20.75 2.85
CA PRO A 100 0.08 -19.49 2.12
C PRO A 100 -0.98 -18.53 2.66
N ILE A 101 -0.57 -17.33 3.06
CA ILE A 101 -1.47 -16.25 3.44
C ILE A 101 -1.68 -15.27 2.27
N PHE A 102 -0.74 -15.23 1.33
CA PHE A 102 -0.76 -14.32 0.19
C PHE A 102 0.08 -14.88 -0.97
N TYR A 103 -0.33 -14.58 -2.19
CA TYR A 103 0.49 -14.78 -3.39
C TYR A 103 0.63 -13.47 -4.15
N MET A 104 1.80 -13.26 -4.75
CA MET A 104 2.03 -12.20 -5.72
C MET A 104 2.72 -12.77 -6.96
N THR A 105 2.36 -12.28 -8.14
CA THR A 105 3.19 -12.39 -9.34
C THR A 105 3.61 -10.99 -9.75
N ALA A 106 4.91 -10.76 -9.87
CA ALA A 106 5.48 -9.48 -10.26
C ALA A 106 6.31 -9.63 -11.54
N SER A 107 6.26 -8.60 -12.39
CA SER A 107 7.04 -8.51 -13.63
C SER A 107 7.97 -7.32 -13.58
N PHE A 108 9.16 -7.55 -14.10
CA PHE A 108 10.29 -6.63 -14.05
C PHE A 108 10.86 -6.46 -15.46
N GLN A 109 11.30 -5.25 -15.77
CA GLN A 109 11.86 -4.88 -17.08
C GLN A 109 13.16 -4.09 -16.87
N GLY A 110 14.05 -4.15 -17.86
CA GLY A 110 15.16 -3.20 -17.93
C GLY A 110 14.68 -1.83 -18.42
N ALA A 111 15.49 -0.78 -18.23
CA ALA A 111 15.18 0.54 -18.77
C ALA A 111 15.11 0.50 -20.32
N GLU A 112 14.08 1.14 -20.88
CA GLU A 112 13.83 1.18 -22.32
C GLU A 112 13.08 2.47 -22.67
N GLU A 113 13.39 3.07 -23.83
CA GLU A 113 12.63 4.21 -24.38
C GLU A 113 11.41 3.72 -25.17
N GLY A 114 10.36 4.54 -25.23
CA GLY A 114 9.14 4.17 -25.94
C GLY A 114 8.16 5.31 -26.14
N LEU A 115 6.98 4.96 -26.64
CA LEU A 115 5.86 5.89 -26.81
C LEU A 115 5.36 6.38 -25.45
N SER A 116 4.96 7.65 -25.36
CA SER A 116 4.57 8.27 -24.08
C SER A 116 3.25 9.04 -24.21
N HIS A 117 2.34 8.79 -23.29
CA HIS A 117 1.17 9.60 -22.95
C HIS A 117 0.77 9.31 -21.49
N GLN A 118 -0.13 10.09 -20.92
CA GLN A 118 -0.69 9.84 -19.59
C GLN A 118 -2.06 10.52 -19.42
N ALA A 119 -2.78 10.12 -18.37
CA ALA A 119 -3.92 10.89 -17.88
C ALA A 119 -3.45 12.19 -17.22
N THR A 120 -4.33 13.20 -17.20
CA THR A 120 -4.09 14.46 -16.50
C THR A 120 -4.31 14.28 -15.00
N MET A 121 -3.41 14.83 -14.18
CA MET A 121 -3.58 14.89 -12.73
C MET A 121 -4.83 15.72 -12.37
N PRO A 122 -5.67 15.29 -11.41
CA PRO A 122 -6.80 16.09 -10.97
C PRO A 122 -6.35 17.38 -10.27
N ASP A 123 -7.16 18.43 -10.38
CA ASP A 123 -6.92 19.71 -9.70
C ASP A 123 -7.39 19.61 -8.25
N VAL A 124 -6.43 19.59 -7.32
CA VAL A 124 -6.66 19.48 -5.87
C VAL A 124 -5.74 20.44 -5.11
N PRO A 125 -6.10 20.86 -3.90
CA PRO A 125 -5.22 21.68 -3.07
C PRO A 125 -3.85 21.04 -2.85
N LEU A 126 -2.83 21.90 -2.74
CA LEU A 126 -1.46 21.48 -2.49
C LEU A 126 -1.31 20.90 -1.08
N PRO A 127 -0.37 19.96 -0.86
CA PRO A 127 -0.22 19.29 0.42
C PRO A 127 0.08 20.27 1.57
N GLU A 128 0.78 21.38 1.30
CA GLU A 128 1.10 22.39 2.31
C GLU A 128 -0.12 23.14 2.85
N GLU A 129 -1.22 23.16 2.11
CA GLU A 129 -2.50 23.78 2.51
C GLU A 129 -3.38 22.83 3.32
N LEU A 130 -3.02 21.55 3.36
CA LEU A 130 -3.80 20.48 3.96
C LEU A 130 -3.26 20.13 5.34
N ARG A 131 -4.20 19.84 6.24
CA ARG A 131 -3.92 19.21 7.52
C ARG A 131 -3.53 17.75 7.29
N SER A 132 -2.62 17.22 8.10
CA SER A 132 -2.27 15.79 8.11
C SER A 132 -3.29 14.93 8.86
N SER A 133 -3.33 13.63 8.54
CA SER A 133 -4.10 12.64 9.29
C SER A 133 -3.71 12.62 10.78
N LEU A 134 -2.42 12.76 11.08
CA LEU A 134 -1.92 12.81 12.45
C LEU A 134 -2.46 14.00 13.25
N GLU A 135 -2.42 15.20 12.67
CA GLU A 135 -2.98 16.41 13.30
C GLU A 135 -4.49 16.25 13.55
N PHE A 136 -5.23 15.77 12.54
CA PHE A 136 -6.66 15.53 12.68
C PHE A 136 -7.00 14.56 13.82
N TYR A 137 -6.30 13.42 13.90
CA TYR A 137 -6.57 12.44 14.95
C TYR A 137 -6.15 12.94 16.33
N LYS A 138 -5.10 13.75 16.45
CA LYS A 138 -4.73 14.40 17.72
C LYS A 138 -5.81 15.37 18.19
N GLU A 139 -6.35 16.20 17.30
CA GLU A 139 -7.44 17.13 17.60
C GLU A 139 -8.74 16.42 17.98
N ASN A 140 -8.98 15.22 17.43
CA ASN A 140 -10.20 14.44 17.63
C ASN A 140 -9.98 13.20 18.52
N ALA A 141 -8.91 13.17 19.32
CA ALA A 141 -8.48 11.98 20.05
C ALA A 141 -9.55 11.40 20.99
N GLU A 142 -10.44 12.24 21.52
CA GLU A 142 -11.55 11.84 22.39
C GLU A 142 -12.59 10.96 21.68
N GLN A 143 -12.74 11.11 20.36
CA GLN A 143 -13.65 10.29 19.55
C GLN A 143 -13.05 8.91 19.23
N ILE A 144 -11.75 8.72 19.46
CA ILE A 144 -11.03 7.48 19.19
C ILE A 144 -11.13 6.57 20.44
N PRO A 145 -11.58 5.31 20.29
CA PRO A 145 -11.62 4.36 21.40
C PRO A 145 -10.25 4.24 22.08
N ALA A 146 -10.23 4.29 23.41
CA ALA A 146 -8.98 4.38 24.18
C ALA A 146 -7.98 3.24 23.89
N ALA A 147 -8.48 2.04 23.58
CA ALA A 147 -7.67 0.86 23.28
C ALA A 147 -6.81 1.00 22.01
N ILE A 148 -7.24 1.83 21.06
CA ILE A 148 -6.57 2.03 19.75
C ILE A 148 -6.12 3.48 19.53
N ARG A 149 -6.35 4.37 20.51
CA ARG A 149 -6.09 5.81 20.35
C ARG A 149 -4.63 6.10 20.00
N ASN A 150 -3.70 5.45 20.69
CA ASN A 150 -2.27 5.68 20.50
C ASN A 150 -1.83 5.38 19.07
N GLN A 151 -2.42 4.38 18.42
CA GLN A 151 -2.07 3.99 17.05
C GLN A 151 -2.48 5.04 16.02
N PHE A 152 -3.51 5.85 16.29
CA PHE A 152 -3.95 6.93 15.42
C PHE A 152 -3.23 8.27 15.67
N ILE A 153 -2.70 8.48 16.87
CA ILE A 153 -2.04 9.74 17.27
C ILE A 153 -0.51 9.64 17.33
N SER A 154 0.05 8.50 16.95
CA SER A 154 1.48 8.27 16.86
C SER A 154 2.04 8.70 15.51
N GLU A 155 3.33 9.01 15.50
CA GLU A 155 4.06 9.29 14.26
C GLU A 155 4.04 8.07 13.33
N MET A 156 3.93 8.32 12.02
CA MET A 156 3.88 7.30 10.98
C MET A 156 5.10 7.43 10.05
N PRO A 157 5.58 6.33 9.46
CA PRO A 157 6.68 6.35 8.50
C PRO A 157 6.33 7.09 7.20
N ILE A 158 5.03 7.21 6.92
CA ILE A 158 4.49 7.94 5.78
C ILE A 158 3.60 9.05 6.33
N GLU A 159 3.91 10.27 5.96
CA GLU A 159 3.05 11.43 6.17
C GLU A 159 1.86 11.34 5.21
N ILE A 160 0.65 11.45 5.75
CA ILE A 160 -0.61 11.33 5.01
C ILE A 160 -1.39 12.63 5.18
N ARG A 161 -1.75 13.27 4.06
CA ARG A 161 -2.58 14.48 4.05
C ARG A 161 -3.76 14.30 3.08
N PRO A 162 -4.95 13.91 3.58
CA PRO A 162 -6.13 13.77 2.74
C PRO A 162 -6.68 15.15 2.36
N VAL A 163 -7.14 15.30 1.13
CA VAL A 163 -7.86 16.51 0.66
C VAL A 163 -9.21 16.61 1.38
N THR A 164 -9.89 15.47 1.55
CA THR A 164 -11.15 15.36 2.28
C THR A 164 -10.99 14.39 3.44
N PHE A 165 -11.27 14.85 4.65
CA PHE A 165 -11.21 14.02 5.85
C PHE A 165 -12.46 13.16 6.00
N HIS A 166 -12.24 11.85 6.20
CA HIS A 166 -13.29 10.90 6.54
C HIS A 166 -13.01 10.38 7.94
N ASN A 167 -13.87 10.72 8.91
CA ASN A 167 -13.72 10.23 10.28
C ASN A 167 -14.25 8.79 10.35
N PRO A 168 -13.40 7.76 10.52
CA PRO A 168 -13.87 6.38 10.57
C PRO A 168 -14.71 6.07 11.82
N PHE A 169 -14.69 6.93 12.84
CA PHE A 169 -15.48 6.80 14.07
C PHE A 169 -16.83 7.53 14.01
N LYS A 170 -17.02 8.39 13.01
CA LYS A 170 -18.26 9.10 12.72
C LYS A 170 -18.46 9.19 11.20
N PRO A 171 -18.69 8.05 10.51
CA PRO A 171 -18.81 8.04 9.06
C PRO A 171 -20.10 8.72 8.62
N GLU A 172 -20.02 9.46 7.51
CA GLU A 172 -21.13 10.13 6.85
C GLU A 172 -21.12 9.71 5.36
N ALA A 173 -22.28 9.72 4.71
CA ALA A 173 -22.38 9.34 3.30
C ALA A 173 -21.74 10.41 2.41
N MET A 174 -20.87 9.98 1.50
CA MET A 174 -20.10 10.87 0.61
C MET A 174 -19.90 10.21 -0.76
N GLU A 175 -19.50 11.00 -1.76
CA GLU A 175 -19.11 10.47 -3.06
C GLU A 175 -17.95 9.47 -2.92
N PRO A 176 -17.89 8.41 -3.76
CA PRO A 176 -16.84 7.38 -3.69
C PRO A 176 -15.50 7.86 -4.27
N VAL A 177 -15.02 9.04 -3.88
CA VAL A 177 -13.81 9.67 -4.42
C VAL A 177 -12.94 10.15 -3.27
N LYS A 178 -11.64 9.90 -3.37
CA LYS A 178 -10.67 10.33 -2.37
C LYS A 178 -9.35 10.76 -3.00
N HIS A 179 -8.78 11.83 -2.48
CA HIS A 179 -7.48 12.35 -2.88
C HIS A 179 -6.60 12.48 -1.64
N ILE A 180 -5.40 11.92 -1.70
CA ILE A 180 -4.50 11.82 -0.54
C ILE A 180 -3.09 12.15 -0.99
N TRP A 181 -2.42 13.05 -0.29
CA TRP A 181 -0.99 13.25 -0.48
C TRP A 181 -0.20 12.35 0.46
N PHE A 182 0.77 11.65 -0.10
CA PHE A 182 1.74 10.83 0.62
C PHE A 182 3.14 11.37 0.46
N LYS A 183 3.93 11.25 1.52
CA LYS A 183 5.38 11.48 1.50
C LYS A 183 6.02 10.69 2.63
N ALA A 184 7.16 10.05 2.38
CA ALA A 184 7.96 9.42 3.42
C ALA A 184 8.36 10.46 4.47
N ASN A 185 8.25 10.10 5.74
CA ASN A 185 8.58 10.97 6.86
C ASN A 185 10.10 10.94 7.14
N GLY A 186 10.89 11.48 6.20
CA GLY A 186 12.34 11.53 6.31
C GLY A 186 13.04 11.42 4.94
N GLU A 187 14.37 11.38 4.98
CA GLU A 187 15.19 11.17 3.79
C GLU A 187 15.09 9.71 3.34
N MET A 188 15.07 9.47 2.02
CA MET A 188 15.04 8.13 1.46
C MET A 188 16.37 7.79 0.77
N PRO A 189 16.82 6.52 0.84
CA PRO A 189 17.97 6.06 0.08
C PRO A 189 17.79 6.30 -1.43
N ASP A 190 18.87 6.60 -2.14
CA ASP A 190 18.84 6.82 -3.60
C ASP A 190 18.79 5.49 -4.37
N ASP A 191 17.71 4.74 -4.17
CA ASP A 191 17.44 3.46 -4.81
C ASP A 191 15.96 3.34 -5.19
N GLN A 192 15.67 3.40 -6.50
CA GLN A 192 14.31 3.31 -7.04
C GLN A 192 13.57 2.05 -6.56
N ARG A 193 14.30 0.96 -6.27
CA ARG A 193 13.72 -0.28 -5.76
C ARG A 193 13.04 -0.07 -4.41
N ILE A 194 13.71 0.62 -3.50
CA ILE A 194 13.18 0.92 -2.15
C ILE A 194 11.96 1.83 -2.26
N HIS A 195 12.01 2.84 -3.14
CA HIS A 195 10.85 3.69 -3.43
C HIS A 195 9.65 2.89 -3.95
N ASN A 196 9.86 1.91 -4.83
CA ASN A 196 8.79 1.07 -5.37
C ASN A 196 8.13 0.19 -4.29
N TYR A 197 8.91 -0.41 -3.38
CA TYR A 197 8.36 -1.28 -2.33
C TYR A 197 7.63 -0.46 -1.27
N LEU A 198 8.14 0.74 -0.98
CA LEU A 198 7.50 1.67 -0.07
C LEU A 198 6.21 2.24 -0.68
N LEU A 199 6.15 2.51 -1.98
CA LEU A 199 4.90 2.92 -2.64
C LEU A 199 3.88 1.77 -2.66
N ALA A 200 4.32 0.52 -2.88
CA ALA A 200 3.45 -0.65 -2.74
C ALA A 200 2.90 -0.78 -1.31
N TYR A 201 3.73 -0.56 -0.28
CA TYR A 201 3.29 -0.48 1.11
C TYR A 201 2.25 0.64 1.32
N ALA A 202 2.54 1.84 0.78
CA ALA A 202 1.67 3.01 0.90
C ALA A 202 0.30 2.81 0.22
N SER A 203 0.27 2.05 -0.88
CA SER A 203 -0.90 1.92 -1.75
C SER A 203 -2.13 1.27 -1.13
N ASP A 204 -1.94 0.55 -0.03
CA ASP A 204 -3.02 -0.09 0.73
C ASP A 204 -3.59 0.83 1.82
N PHE A 205 -2.98 2.00 2.07
CA PHE A 205 -3.58 3.02 2.95
C PHE A 205 -4.74 3.74 2.28
N GLU A 206 -5.84 3.84 3.03
CA GLU A 206 -7.01 4.65 2.67
C GLU A 206 -7.59 4.33 1.27
N PHE A 207 -7.32 3.13 0.75
CA PHE A 207 -7.72 2.70 -0.59
C PHE A 207 -9.13 2.06 -0.60
N LEU A 208 -9.24 0.78 -0.18
CA LEU A 208 -10.51 0.06 -0.10
C LEU A 208 -11.62 0.77 0.69
N PRO A 209 -11.33 1.49 1.81
CA PRO A 209 -12.35 2.26 2.52
C PRO A 209 -13.10 3.28 1.65
N THR A 210 -12.56 3.69 0.50
CA THR A 210 -13.27 4.60 -0.43
C THR A 210 -14.58 4.01 -0.94
N ALA A 211 -14.65 2.68 -1.11
CA ALA A 211 -15.90 2.00 -1.50
C ALA A 211 -16.98 2.03 -0.39
N LEU A 212 -16.63 2.34 0.86
CA LEU A 212 -17.58 2.46 1.97
C LEU A 212 -18.26 3.84 2.03
N GLN A 213 -17.68 4.85 1.38
CA GLN A 213 -18.10 6.25 1.51
C GLN A 213 -19.55 6.50 1.09
N PRO A 214 -20.07 5.96 -0.05
CA PRO A 214 -21.47 6.17 -0.44
C PRO A 214 -22.48 5.62 0.56
N HIS A 215 -22.04 4.74 1.45
CA HIS A 215 -22.88 4.04 2.40
C HIS A 215 -22.84 4.64 3.80
N GLY A 216 -21.96 5.61 4.07
CA GLY A 216 -21.81 6.21 5.39
C GLY A 216 -21.42 5.20 6.47
N VAL A 217 -20.66 4.17 6.09
CA VAL A 217 -20.15 3.13 7.00
C VAL A 217 -18.63 3.15 7.04
N SER A 218 -18.06 2.51 8.05
CA SER A 218 -16.62 2.48 8.26
C SER A 218 -16.16 1.09 8.65
N PHE A 219 -14.95 0.72 8.23
CA PHE A 219 -14.29 -0.53 8.61
C PHE A 219 -14.03 -0.63 10.13
N MET A 220 -14.14 0.49 10.86
CA MET A 220 -14.03 0.56 12.32
C MET A 220 -15.33 0.23 13.06
N GLN A 221 -16.47 0.15 12.35
CA GLN A 221 -17.74 -0.21 12.99
C GLN A 221 -17.76 -1.69 13.37
N PRO A 222 -18.24 -2.08 14.57
CA PRO A 222 -18.20 -3.47 15.05
C PRO A 222 -18.94 -4.48 14.16
N ASN A 223 -19.96 -4.03 13.44
CA ASN A 223 -20.75 -4.84 12.51
C ASN A 223 -20.18 -4.84 11.09
N MET A 224 -18.98 -4.31 10.86
CA MET A 224 -18.37 -4.27 9.53
C MET A 224 -17.24 -5.29 9.42
N GLN A 225 -17.29 -6.08 8.36
CA GLN A 225 -16.19 -6.91 7.91
C GLN A 225 -15.67 -6.35 6.59
N VAL A 226 -14.44 -5.83 6.63
CA VAL A 226 -13.73 -5.29 5.47
C VAL A 226 -12.38 -5.98 5.37
N ALA A 227 -12.08 -6.56 4.21
CA ALA A 227 -10.81 -7.26 3.99
C ALA A 227 -10.44 -7.26 2.51
N THR A 228 -9.18 -6.99 2.20
CA THR A 228 -8.65 -7.06 0.84
C THR A 228 -8.75 -8.48 0.28
N ILE A 229 -9.18 -8.62 -0.98
CA ILE A 229 -9.17 -9.90 -1.71
C ILE A 229 -7.94 -9.95 -2.61
N ASP A 230 -7.77 -8.92 -3.43
CA ASP A 230 -6.66 -8.79 -4.36
C ASP A 230 -6.11 -7.35 -4.38
N HIS A 231 -4.90 -7.20 -4.90
CA HIS A 231 -4.31 -5.90 -5.17
C HIS A 231 -3.41 -6.01 -6.40
N ALA A 232 -3.59 -5.10 -7.35
CA ALA A 232 -2.78 -4.99 -8.55
C ALA A 232 -2.23 -3.58 -8.69
N MET A 233 -0.97 -3.48 -9.13
CA MET A 233 -0.28 -2.22 -9.29
C MET A 233 0.58 -2.24 -10.54
N TRP A 234 0.67 -1.11 -11.23
CA TRP A 234 1.53 -0.87 -12.39
C TRP A 234 2.37 0.38 -12.15
N PHE A 235 3.67 0.26 -12.31
CA PHE A 235 4.64 1.35 -12.15
C PHE A 235 5.01 1.86 -13.54
N HIS A 236 4.77 3.15 -13.79
CA HIS A 236 4.88 3.75 -15.12
C HIS A 236 6.14 4.59 -15.28
N ARG A 237 6.55 5.30 -14.22
CA ARG A 237 7.63 6.29 -14.23
C ARG A 237 8.43 6.22 -12.92
N PRO A 238 9.72 6.59 -12.93
CA PRO A 238 10.50 6.74 -11.71
C PRO A 238 9.94 7.87 -10.85
N PHE A 239 10.16 7.79 -9.54
CA PHE A 239 9.63 8.74 -8.56
C PHE A 239 10.41 8.66 -7.26
N ARG A 240 10.20 9.66 -6.40
CA ARG A 240 10.79 9.75 -5.07
C ARG A 240 9.70 9.77 -4.00
N MET A 241 9.78 8.85 -3.07
CA MET A 241 8.86 8.78 -1.92
C MET A 241 9.08 9.91 -0.91
N ASP A 242 10.26 10.52 -0.88
CA ASP A 242 10.57 11.70 -0.05
C ASP A 242 10.16 13.03 -0.71
N ASP A 243 9.51 12.99 -1.88
CA ASP A 243 8.69 14.10 -2.40
C ASP A 243 7.20 13.73 -2.33
N TRP A 244 6.35 14.75 -2.47
CA TRP A 244 4.90 14.58 -2.41
C TRP A 244 4.36 13.84 -3.62
N ILE A 245 3.55 12.82 -3.33
CA ILE A 245 2.84 12.00 -4.31
C ILE A 245 1.34 12.08 -4.01
N LEU A 246 0.55 12.46 -5.02
CA LEU A 246 -0.90 12.44 -4.94
C LEU A 246 -1.43 11.05 -5.28
N TYR A 247 -2.24 10.46 -4.41
CA TYR A 247 -3.04 9.29 -4.67
C TYR A 247 -4.50 9.68 -4.90
N SER A 248 -4.95 9.54 -6.15
CA SER A 248 -6.32 9.79 -6.58
C SER A 248 -7.08 8.47 -6.70
N VAL A 249 -8.13 8.30 -5.90
CA VAL A 249 -8.87 7.05 -5.74
C VAL A 249 -10.35 7.25 -6.05
N ASP A 250 -10.94 6.31 -6.79
CA ASP A 250 -12.39 6.20 -6.95
C ASP A 250 -12.90 4.78 -6.68
N SER A 251 -14.16 4.65 -6.24
CA SER A 251 -14.87 3.36 -6.24
C SER A 251 -15.95 3.35 -7.32
N PRO A 252 -15.72 2.69 -8.46
CA PRO A 252 -16.71 2.64 -9.54
C PRO A 252 -17.88 1.68 -9.25
N SER A 253 -17.76 0.77 -8.29
CA SER A 253 -18.80 -0.22 -7.99
C SER A 253 -18.64 -0.88 -6.62
N ALA A 254 -19.77 -1.12 -5.96
CA ALA A 254 -19.88 -2.02 -4.82
C ALA A 254 -21.13 -2.90 -4.99
N SER A 255 -20.97 -4.22 -4.92
CA SER A 255 -22.07 -5.18 -5.08
C SER A 255 -21.71 -6.54 -4.49
N SER A 256 -22.73 -7.34 -4.15
CA SER A 256 -22.55 -8.74 -3.70
C SER A 256 -21.56 -8.91 -2.53
N GLY A 257 -21.57 -7.97 -1.58
CA GLY A 257 -20.68 -7.98 -0.42
C GLY A 257 -19.21 -7.70 -0.75
N ARG A 258 -18.95 -6.98 -1.84
CA ARG A 258 -17.61 -6.55 -2.29
C ARG A 258 -17.62 -5.10 -2.77
N GLY A 259 -16.48 -4.44 -2.70
CA GLY A 259 -16.24 -3.13 -3.30
C GLY A 259 -14.98 -3.13 -4.14
N LEU A 260 -15.04 -2.47 -5.29
CA LEU A 260 -13.90 -2.26 -6.18
C LEU A 260 -13.41 -0.83 -6.03
N VAL A 261 -12.11 -0.64 -5.90
CA VAL A 261 -11.45 0.67 -5.93
C VAL A 261 -10.36 0.70 -6.99
N ARG A 262 -10.13 1.88 -7.56
CA ARG A 262 -9.07 2.14 -8.54
C ARG A 262 -8.31 3.37 -8.10
N GLY A 263 -7.01 3.38 -8.33
CA GLY A 263 -6.13 4.44 -7.89
C GLY A 263 -5.13 4.86 -8.96
N GLN A 264 -4.74 6.13 -8.91
CA GLN A 264 -3.69 6.71 -9.73
C GLN A 264 -2.77 7.53 -8.84
N PHE A 265 -1.46 7.29 -8.97
CA PHE A 265 -0.44 8.06 -8.28
C PHE A 265 0.17 9.08 -9.22
N PHE A 266 0.24 10.33 -8.81
CA PHE A 266 0.89 11.41 -9.52
C PHE A 266 2.01 11.99 -8.66
N ASP A 267 3.14 12.33 -9.28
CA ASP A 267 4.12 13.18 -8.59
C ASP A 267 3.60 14.62 -8.49
N ARG A 268 4.30 15.45 -7.72
CA ARG A 268 3.95 16.86 -7.53
C ARG A 268 3.90 17.68 -8.84
N GLN A 269 4.60 17.25 -9.88
CA GLN A 269 4.60 17.90 -11.20
C GLN A 269 3.45 17.41 -12.10
N GLY A 270 2.65 16.45 -11.64
CA GLY A 270 1.51 15.90 -12.36
C GLY A 270 1.85 14.74 -13.28
N ASN A 271 3.04 14.15 -13.20
CA ASN A 271 3.35 12.94 -13.96
C ASN A 271 2.66 11.74 -13.32
N LEU A 272 2.00 10.91 -14.12
CA LEU A 272 1.36 9.67 -13.64
C LEU A 272 2.45 8.62 -13.37
N ILE A 273 2.76 8.35 -12.11
CA ILE A 273 3.87 7.46 -11.72
C ILE A 273 3.45 6.01 -11.54
N ALA A 274 2.21 5.75 -11.11
CA ALA A 274 1.68 4.40 -10.94
C ALA A 274 0.14 4.36 -11.00
N SER A 275 -0.42 3.17 -11.20
CA SER A 275 -1.87 2.90 -11.10
C SER A 275 -2.14 1.67 -10.25
N THR A 276 -3.28 1.63 -9.58
CA THR A 276 -3.70 0.51 -8.72
C THR A 276 -5.16 0.10 -8.95
N MET A 277 -5.47 -1.16 -8.66
CA MET A 277 -6.83 -1.68 -8.51
C MET A 277 -6.88 -2.70 -7.37
N GLN A 278 -8.00 -2.72 -6.65
CA GLN A 278 -8.22 -3.65 -5.53
C GLN A 278 -9.71 -3.92 -5.37
N GLU A 279 -10.09 -5.19 -5.28
CA GLU A 279 -11.39 -5.61 -4.76
C GLU A 279 -11.23 -6.09 -3.31
N GLY A 280 -12.23 -5.78 -2.48
CA GLY A 280 -12.28 -6.21 -1.09
C GLY A 280 -13.64 -6.73 -0.71
N VAL A 281 -13.68 -7.63 0.28
CA VAL A 281 -14.89 -7.98 1.01
C VAL A 281 -15.40 -6.73 1.73
N MET A 282 -16.69 -6.46 1.60
CA MET A 282 -17.40 -5.42 2.33
C MET A 282 -18.75 -5.99 2.77
N ARG A 283 -18.84 -6.37 4.05
CA ARG A 283 -20.04 -7.01 4.61
C ARG A 283 -20.44 -6.34 5.90
N GLN A 284 -21.74 -6.13 6.05
CA GLN A 284 -22.35 -5.79 7.33
C GLN A 284 -22.82 -7.11 7.98
N ARG A 285 -22.44 -7.35 9.23
CA ARG A 285 -22.69 -8.57 10.00
C ARG A 285 -23.52 -8.31 11.25
#